data_AF-A0A1C5QEW2-F1
#
_entry.id   AF-A0A1C5QEW2-F1
#
_cell.length_a   1.000
_cell.length_b   1.000
_cell.length_c   1.000
_cell.angle_alpha   90.00
_cell.angle_beta   90.00
_cell.angle_gamma   90.00
#
_symmetry.space_group_name_H-M   'P 1'
#
loop_
_entity.id
_entity.type
_entity.pdbx_description
1 polymer ?
#
loop_
_entity_poly.entity_id
_entity_poly.type
_entity_poly.pdbx_seq_one_letter_code
_entity_poly.pdbx_strand_id
1 'polypeptide(L)'
;MNTESIVLYKLIILYMLDRVDFTLTNSQISDFVLTKGYTNYFTLQEAINGLIECDFVYVSMIRSSSHYKITDKGEEALSMFENRIPYAIKQDILDYFDNQKINLKNESEIYADYALNDYGEYVVTCVIKDRKETLVDLKFNVPTKTHAVAICDNWRAKSAEVYDYLVNTLWLYSDDKGEKQS
;
A
#
# COMPACT_ATOMS: atom_id res chain seq x y z
N MET A 1 -21.23 13.32 22.59
CA MET A 1 -21.04 12.82 21.21
C MET A 1 -22.19 11.89 20.89
N ASN A 2 -22.76 11.98 19.68
CA ASN A 2 -23.91 11.16 19.31
C ASN A 2 -23.44 9.74 18.91
N THR A 3 -23.88 8.72 19.64
CA THR A 3 -23.52 7.30 19.42
C THR A 3 -23.91 6.81 18.02
N GLU A 4 -24.92 7.39 17.39
CA GLU A 4 -25.28 7.05 16.01
C GLU A 4 -24.20 7.47 15.01
N SER A 5 -23.52 8.59 15.26
CA SER A 5 -22.46 9.10 14.38
C SER A 5 -21.21 8.21 14.41
N ILE A 6 -20.80 7.72 15.59
CA ILE A 6 -19.62 6.84 15.69
C ILE A 6 -19.85 5.50 14.99
N VAL A 7 -21.07 4.96 15.04
CA VAL A 7 -21.43 3.73 14.31
C VAL A 7 -21.33 3.95 12.80
N LEU A 8 -21.82 5.07 12.28
CA LEU A 8 -21.67 5.39 10.87
C LEU A 8 -20.20 5.48 10.46
N TYR A 9 -19.34 6.13 11.25
CA TYR A 9 -17.91 6.23 10.94
C TYR A 9 -17.21 4.86 10.95
N LYS A 10 -17.57 3.97 11.87
CA LYS A 10 -17.10 2.58 11.89
C LYS A 10 -17.50 1.84 10.60
N LEU A 11 -18.74 2.02 10.14
CA LEU A 11 -19.22 1.42 8.90
C LEU A 11 -18.53 1.99 7.66
N ILE A 12 -18.22 3.30 7.64
CA ILE A 12 -17.44 3.92 6.57
C ILE A 12 -16.06 3.26 6.46
N ILE A 13 -15.35 3.09 7.59
CA ILE A 13 -14.02 2.48 7.60
C ILE A 13 -14.09 1.01 7.12
N LEU A 14 -15.05 0.23 7.63
CA LEU A 14 -15.25 -1.15 7.19
C LEU A 14 -15.53 -1.22 5.69
N TYR A 15 -16.40 -0.35 5.18
CA TYR A 15 -16.73 -0.28 3.75
C TYR A 15 -15.52 0.08 2.89
N MET A 16 -14.65 1.00 3.36
CA MET A 16 -13.40 1.30 2.67
C MET A 16 -12.48 0.08 2.58
N LEU A 17 -12.31 -0.64 3.69
CA LEU A 17 -11.42 -1.81 3.77
C LEU A 17 -11.93 -3.01 2.96
N ASP A 18 -13.26 -3.18 2.85
CA ASP A 18 -13.92 -4.23 2.07
C ASP A 18 -13.82 -4.01 0.54
N ARG A 19 -13.58 -2.77 0.10
CA ARG A 19 -13.54 -2.40 -1.34
C ARG A 19 -12.16 -2.54 -1.98
N VAL A 20 -11.15 -2.97 -1.22
CA VAL A 20 -9.77 -3.13 -1.67
C VAL A 20 -9.24 -4.53 -1.32
N ASP A 21 -8.36 -5.06 -2.16
CA ASP A 21 -7.71 -6.36 -1.97
C ASP A 21 -6.37 -6.26 -1.21
N PHE A 22 -6.04 -5.07 -0.70
CA PHE A 22 -4.82 -4.74 0.04
C PHE A 22 -5.13 -3.99 1.35
N THR A 23 -4.12 -3.76 2.19
CA THR A 23 -4.28 -3.01 3.45
C THR A 23 -4.27 -1.50 3.21
N LEU A 24 -5.11 -0.74 3.92
CA LEU A 24 -5.03 0.72 3.90
C LEU A 24 -4.19 1.26 5.05
N THR A 25 -3.40 2.30 4.80
CA THR A 25 -2.66 3.00 5.85
C THR A 25 -3.55 3.94 6.65
N ASN A 26 -3.13 4.30 7.86
CA ASN A 26 -3.80 5.35 8.63
C ASN A 26 -3.91 6.67 7.85
N SER A 27 -2.87 7.02 7.08
CA SER A 27 -2.87 8.24 6.26
C SER A 27 -3.90 8.20 5.15
N GLN A 28 -4.07 7.07 4.46
CA GLN A 28 -5.07 6.91 3.39
C GLN A 28 -6.50 7.02 3.94
N ILE A 29 -6.80 6.33 5.04
CA ILE A 29 -8.12 6.41 5.67
C ILE A 29 -8.39 7.83 6.17
N SER A 30 -7.40 8.45 6.83
CA SER A 30 -7.53 9.82 7.34
C SER A 30 -7.71 10.84 6.23
N ASP A 31 -6.93 10.75 5.16
CA ASP A 31 -7.01 11.64 4.00
C ASP A 31 -8.43 11.66 3.43
N PHE A 32 -9.01 10.49 3.16
CA PHE A 32 -10.38 10.39 2.66
C PHE A 32 -11.39 11.04 3.62
N VAL A 33 -11.42 10.58 4.88
CA VAL A 33 -12.45 10.97 5.86
C VAL A 33 -12.38 12.47 6.18
N LEU A 34 -11.17 13.02 6.28
CA LEU A 34 -10.95 14.43 6.60
C LEU A 34 -11.23 15.33 5.39
N THR A 35 -10.81 14.92 4.19
CA THR A 35 -11.05 15.69 2.96
C THR A 35 -12.54 15.78 2.63
N LYS A 36 -13.30 14.71 2.84
CA LYS A 36 -14.76 14.70 2.69
C LYS A 36 -15.50 15.37 3.86
N GLY A 37 -14.81 15.67 4.96
CA GLY A 37 -15.38 16.35 6.12
C GLY A 37 -16.40 15.51 6.90
N TYR A 38 -16.35 14.18 6.82
CA TYR A 38 -17.32 13.34 7.54
C TYR A 38 -17.13 13.38 9.05
N THR A 39 -15.87 13.44 9.51
CA THR A 39 -15.55 13.59 10.92
C THR A 39 -14.15 14.18 11.09
N ASN A 40 -13.73 14.39 12.33
CA ASN A 40 -12.39 14.86 12.66
C ASN A 40 -11.43 13.69 13.00
N TYR A 41 -10.14 13.99 13.07
CA TYR A 41 -9.10 12.99 13.30
C TYR A 41 -9.29 12.22 14.62
N PHE A 42 -9.67 12.88 15.71
CA PHE A 42 -9.84 12.22 17.01
C PHE A 42 -10.98 11.21 16.98
N THR A 43 -12.13 11.60 16.41
CA THR A 43 -13.29 10.71 16.28
C THR A 43 -13.03 9.58 15.28
N LEU A 44 -12.22 9.81 14.24
CA LEU A 44 -11.76 8.75 13.36
C LEU A 44 -10.90 7.72 14.12
N GLN A 45 -9.93 8.17 14.92
CA GLN A 45 -9.09 7.27 15.70
C GLN A 45 -9.90 6.50 16.75
N GLU A 46 -10.89 7.12 17.38
CA GLU A 46 -11.84 6.45 18.28
C GLU A 46 -12.61 5.33 17.56
N ALA A 47 -13.08 5.60 16.34
CA ALA A 47 -13.78 4.61 15.52
C ALA A 47 -12.87 3.43 15.15
N ILE A 48 -11.63 3.71 14.68
CA ILE A 48 -10.63 2.70 14.32
C ILE A 48 -10.29 1.83 15.54
N ASN A 49 -9.96 2.44 16.68
CA ASN A 49 -9.61 1.69 17.90
C ASN A 49 -10.78 0.79 18.35
N GLY A 50 -12.01 1.30 18.32
CA GLY A 50 -13.18 0.52 18.65
C GLY A 50 -13.53 -0.59 17.63
N LEU A 51 -12.99 -0.54 16.40
CA LEU A 51 -13.09 -1.66 15.45
C LEU A 51 -12.02 -2.73 15.74
N ILE A 52 -10.82 -2.31 16.12
CA ILE A 52 -9.71 -3.19 16.49
C ILE A 52 -10.03 -3.95 17.78
N GLU A 53 -10.52 -3.25 18.82
CA GLU A 53 -10.91 -3.87 20.09
C GLU A 53 -12.01 -4.93 19.92
N CYS A 54 -12.87 -4.77 18.92
CA CYS A 54 -13.94 -5.70 18.60
C CYS A 54 -13.53 -6.77 17.57
N ASP A 55 -12.27 -6.79 17.13
CA ASP A 55 -11.74 -7.72 16.13
C ASP A 55 -12.46 -7.66 14.77
N PHE A 56 -12.99 -6.49 14.41
CA PHE A 56 -13.56 -6.23 13.08
C PHE A 56 -12.51 -5.74 12.08
N VAL A 57 -11.41 -5.19 12.59
CA VAL A 57 -10.27 -4.70 11.81
C VAL A 57 -8.99 -5.19 12.44
N TYR A 58 -8.15 -5.83 11.64
CA TYR A 58 -6.79 -6.19 11.99
C TYR A 58 -5.84 -5.03 11.68
N VAL A 59 -4.93 -4.74 12.60
CA VAL A 59 -3.85 -3.76 12.41
C VAL A 59 -2.50 -4.45 12.42
N SER A 60 -1.64 -4.08 11.47
CA SER A 60 -0.24 -4.46 11.42
C SER A 60 0.64 -3.23 11.28
N MET A 61 1.88 -3.30 11.79
CA MET A 61 2.85 -2.23 11.62
C MET A 61 3.80 -2.61 10.48
N ILE A 62 3.82 -1.81 9.43
CA ILE A 62 4.72 -1.97 8.28
C ILE A 62 5.43 -0.64 8.09
N ARG A 63 6.78 -0.63 8.09
CA ARG A 63 7.60 0.60 7.92
C ARG A 63 7.20 1.74 8.89
N SER A 64 6.94 1.41 10.15
CA SER A 64 6.46 2.36 11.18
C SER A 64 5.12 3.04 10.86
N SER A 65 4.37 2.52 9.88
CA SER A 65 3.02 2.93 9.53
C SER A 65 2.03 1.85 9.99
N SER A 66 0.85 2.28 10.45
CA SER A 66 -0.26 1.37 10.76
C SER A 66 -1.01 1.04 9.47
N HIS A 67 -1.14 -0.26 9.20
CA HIS A 67 -1.84 -0.84 8.08
C HIS A 67 -3.05 -1.63 8.59
N TYR A 68 -4.22 -1.34 8.02
CA TYR A 68 -5.49 -1.90 8.44
C TYR A 68 -6.04 -2.83 7.36
N LYS A 69 -6.65 -3.94 7.81
CA LYS A 69 -7.39 -4.88 6.98
C LYS A 69 -8.67 -5.28 7.69
N ILE A 70 -9.76 -5.43 6.94
CA ILE A 70 -11.00 -6.00 7.49
C ILE A 70 -10.78 -7.49 7.83
N THR A 71 -11.40 -7.96 8.91
CA THR A 71 -11.43 -9.39 9.27
C THR A 71 -12.72 -10.02 8.76
N ASP A 72 -12.79 -11.35 8.72
CA ASP A 72 -14.02 -12.08 8.35
C ASP A 72 -15.23 -11.64 9.19
N LYS A 73 -15.00 -11.39 10.48
CA LYS A 73 -16.01 -10.88 11.42
C LYS A 73 -16.45 -9.45 11.05
N GLY A 74 -15.51 -8.62 10.60
CA GLY A 74 -15.79 -7.27 10.11
C GLY A 74 -16.62 -7.27 8.83
N GLU A 75 -16.32 -8.18 7.90
CA GLU A 75 -17.06 -8.38 6.65
C GLU A 75 -18.50 -8.83 6.94
N GLU A 76 -18.68 -9.81 7.84
CA GLU A 76 -20.00 -10.26 8.27
C GLU A 76 -20.80 -9.11 8.87
N ALA A 77 -20.21 -8.35 9.79
CA ALA A 77 -20.85 -7.18 10.39
C ALA A 77 -21.21 -6.11 9.34
N LEU A 78 -20.31 -5.83 8.40
CA LEU A 78 -20.58 -4.88 7.32
C LEU A 78 -21.76 -5.34 6.48
N SER A 79 -21.83 -6.61 6.10
CA SER A 79 -22.94 -7.15 5.28
C SER A 79 -24.31 -6.96 5.93
N MET A 80 -24.39 -7.02 7.26
CA MET A 80 -25.63 -6.84 8.02
C MET A 80 -26.05 -5.36 8.14
N PHE A 81 -25.10 -4.43 8.08
CA PHE A 81 -25.33 -3.01 8.38
C PHE A 81 -24.99 -2.07 7.23
N GLU A 82 -24.60 -2.58 6.07
CA GLU A 82 -24.20 -1.80 4.91
C GLU A 82 -25.32 -0.85 4.42
N ASN A 83 -26.57 -1.21 4.66
CA ASN A 83 -27.75 -0.41 4.35
C ASN A 83 -27.83 0.89 5.18
N ARG A 84 -27.10 0.99 6.29
CA ARG A 84 -27.01 2.20 7.11
C ARG A 84 -26.04 3.23 6.55
N ILE A 85 -25.23 2.86 5.56
CA ILE A 85 -24.31 3.78 4.89
C ILE A 85 -25.09 4.47 3.75
N PRO A 86 -25.26 5.80 3.78
CA PRO A 86 -25.89 6.54 2.69
C PRO A 86 -25.19 6.29 1.35
N TYR A 87 -25.98 6.18 0.28
CA TYR A 87 -25.46 5.93 -1.07
C TYR A 87 -24.41 6.96 -1.49
N ALA A 88 -24.60 8.24 -1.15
CA ALA A 88 -23.64 9.30 -1.46
C ALA A 88 -22.24 9.03 -0.86
N ILE A 89 -22.18 8.50 0.37
CA ILE A 89 -20.91 8.17 1.02
C ILE A 89 -20.26 6.95 0.36
N LYS A 90 -21.04 5.93 -0.01
CA LYS A 90 -20.52 4.79 -0.77
C LYS A 90 -19.90 5.26 -2.09
N GLN A 91 -20.59 6.15 -2.80
CA GLN A 91 -20.10 6.71 -4.05
C GLN A 91 -18.82 7.53 -3.83
N ASP A 92 -18.77 8.37 -2.81
CA ASP A 92 -17.58 9.13 -2.46
C ASP A 92 -16.35 8.23 -2.19
N ILE A 93 -16.56 7.07 -1.55
CA ILE A 93 -15.50 6.07 -1.31
C ILE A 93 -15.03 5.44 -2.63
N LEU A 94 -15.97 5.05 -3.51
CA LEU A 94 -15.63 4.48 -4.81
C LEU A 94 -14.87 5.49 -5.67
N ASP A 95 -15.32 6.75 -5.71
CA ASP A 95 -14.68 7.84 -6.43
C ASP A 95 -13.28 8.15 -5.85
N TYR A 96 -13.13 8.10 -4.53
CA TYR A 96 -11.81 8.22 -3.88
C TYR A 96 -10.87 7.12 -4.36
N PHE A 97 -11.31 5.86 -4.36
CA PHE A 97 -10.49 4.76 -4.84
C PHE A 97 -10.22 4.82 -6.33
N ASP A 98 -11.12 5.29 -7.17
CA ASP A 98 -10.84 5.40 -8.61
C ASP A 98 -9.83 6.51 -8.91
N ASN A 99 -9.90 7.63 -8.20
CA ASN A 99 -8.88 8.68 -8.26
C ASN A 99 -7.53 8.21 -7.68
N GLN A 100 -7.57 7.48 -6.56
CA GLN A 100 -6.36 6.97 -5.91
C GLN A 100 -5.79 5.72 -6.58
N LYS A 101 -6.56 4.91 -7.31
CA LYS A 101 -6.07 3.69 -8.00
C LYS A 101 -4.93 3.98 -8.95
N ILE A 102 -4.92 5.17 -9.57
CA ILE A 102 -3.81 5.65 -10.39
C ILE A 102 -2.54 5.83 -9.54
N ASN A 103 -2.67 6.30 -8.30
CA ASN A 103 -1.55 6.48 -7.36
C ASN A 103 -1.16 5.17 -6.64
N LEU A 104 -2.13 4.36 -6.22
CA LEU A 104 -1.95 3.13 -5.42
C LEU A 104 -1.39 1.97 -6.23
N LYS A 105 -1.80 1.80 -7.50
CA LYS A 105 -1.17 0.81 -8.40
C LYS A 105 0.31 1.10 -8.60
N ASN A 106 0.65 2.39 -8.77
CA ASN A 106 2.03 2.81 -8.85
C ASN A 106 2.78 2.51 -7.54
N GLU A 107 2.16 2.67 -6.37
CA GLU A 107 2.79 2.43 -5.06
C GLU A 107 3.04 0.95 -4.71
N SER A 108 2.22 0.01 -5.16
CA SER A 108 2.34 -1.43 -4.82
C SER A 108 3.19 -2.24 -5.79
N GLU A 109 3.31 -1.81 -7.05
CA GLU A 109 4.04 -2.53 -8.10
C GLU A 109 5.52 -2.17 -8.13
N ILE A 110 5.87 -0.90 -7.86
CA ILE A 110 7.25 -0.42 -7.88
C ILE A 110 7.57 0.19 -6.52
N TYR A 111 8.37 -0.52 -5.73
CA TYR A 111 8.75 -0.08 -4.38
C TYR A 111 10.21 -0.37 -4.05
N ALA A 112 10.74 0.43 -3.14
CA ALA A 112 12.04 0.19 -2.53
C ALA A 112 11.97 0.40 -1.02
N ASP A 113 12.84 -0.27 -0.28
CA ASP A 113 12.95 -0.19 1.18
C ASP A 113 14.40 -0.38 1.62
N TYR A 114 14.71 -0.05 2.88
CA TYR A 114 16.03 -0.33 3.45
C TYR A 114 15.97 -0.77 4.91
N ALA A 115 16.90 -1.64 5.31
CA ALA A 115 17.05 -2.10 6.68
C ALA A 115 18.53 -2.11 7.08
N LEU A 116 18.83 -1.90 8.36
CA LEU A 116 20.20 -2.06 8.88
C LEU A 116 20.46 -3.56 9.09
N ASN A 117 21.59 -4.07 8.61
CA ASN A 117 22.03 -5.44 8.88
C ASN A 117 22.88 -5.54 10.15
N ASP A 118 23.19 -6.77 10.56
CA ASP A 118 24.00 -7.06 11.75
C ASP A 118 25.45 -6.56 11.65
N TYR A 119 25.89 -6.20 10.44
CA TYR A 119 27.23 -5.65 10.15
C TYR A 119 27.26 -4.11 10.16
N GLY A 120 26.14 -3.46 10.47
CA GLY A 120 26.04 -2.00 10.53
C GLY A 120 25.93 -1.33 9.15
N GLU A 121 25.68 -2.09 8.09
CA GLU A 121 25.41 -1.57 6.74
C GLU A 121 23.91 -1.52 6.47
N TYR A 122 23.48 -0.70 5.52
CA TYR A 122 22.10 -0.61 5.09
C TYR A 122 21.86 -1.50 3.87
N VAL A 123 20.97 -2.46 3.98
CA VAL A 123 20.53 -3.31 2.86
C VAL A 123 19.34 -2.61 2.22
N VAL A 124 19.48 -2.20 0.96
CA VAL A 124 18.39 -1.66 0.16
C VAL A 124 17.77 -2.79 -0.65
N THR A 125 16.44 -2.86 -0.68
CA THR A 125 15.66 -3.79 -1.49
C THR A 125 14.82 -2.99 -2.49
N CYS A 126 14.93 -3.30 -3.77
CA CYS A 126 14.28 -2.60 -4.88
C CYS A 126 13.49 -3.61 -5.72
N VAL A 127 12.17 -3.42 -5.83
CA VAL A 127 11.25 -4.40 -6.42
C VAL A 127 10.40 -3.78 -7.52
N ILE A 128 10.21 -4.55 -8.60
CA ILE A 128 9.22 -4.32 -9.66
C ILE A 128 8.32 -5.56 -9.71
N LYS A 129 7.02 -5.35 -9.60
CA LYS A 129 5.98 -6.36 -9.78
C LYS A 129 5.10 -5.98 -10.95
N ASP A 130 4.60 -6.99 -11.66
CA ASP A 130 3.47 -6.87 -12.57
C ASP A 130 2.36 -7.75 -12.01
N ARG A 131 1.30 -7.12 -11.48
CA ARG A 131 0.18 -7.78 -10.79
C ARG A 131 0.66 -8.66 -9.62
N LYS A 132 0.76 -9.98 -9.84
CA LYS A 132 1.15 -10.99 -8.83
C LYS A 132 2.57 -11.51 -9.03
N GLU A 133 3.22 -11.19 -10.15
CA GLU A 133 4.55 -11.70 -10.46
C GLU A 133 5.62 -10.65 -10.14
N THR A 134 6.68 -11.09 -9.47
CA THR A 134 7.85 -10.26 -9.25
C THR A 134 8.72 -10.32 -10.50
N LEU A 135 8.80 -9.20 -11.23
CA LEU A 135 9.66 -9.08 -12.40
C LEU A 135 11.12 -8.96 -11.98
N VAL A 136 11.40 -8.15 -10.95
CA VAL A 136 12.75 -7.90 -10.42
C VAL A 136 12.70 -7.67 -8.91
N ASP A 137 13.66 -8.27 -8.19
CA ASP A 137 13.95 -8.02 -6.77
C ASP A 137 15.48 -7.88 -6.62
N LEU A 138 15.95 -6.65 -6.43
CA LEU A 138 17.37 -6.33 -6.27
C LEU A 138 17.68 -6.00 -4.82
N LYS A 139 18.80 -6.55 -4.32
CA LYS A 139 19.33 -6.23 -2.99
C LYS A 139 20.80 -5.85 -3.08
N PHE A 140 21.17 -4.75 -2.43
CA PHE A 140 22.56 -4.33 -2.31
C PHE A 140 22.81 -3.58 -0.99
N ASN A 141 24.01 -3.76 -0.45
CA ASN A 141 24.45 -3.10 0.77
C ASN A 141 25.03 -1.72 0.46
N VAL A 142 24.69 -0.74 1.28
CA VAL A 142 25.24 0.61 1.22
C VAL A 142 25.73 1.06 2.60
N PRO A 143 26.81 1.86 2.65
CA PRO A 143 27.49 2.16 3.92
C PRO A 143 26.77 3.21 4.77
N THR A 144 25.82 3.96 4.23
CA THR A 144 25.14 5.05 4.96
C THR A 144 23.65 5.05 4.72
N LYS A 145 22.91 5.54 5.72
CA LYS A 145 21.46 5.77 5.63
C LYS A 145 21.12 6.71 4.48
N THR A 146 21.95 7.74 4.26
CA THR A 146 21.76 8.73 3.20
C THR A 146 21.77 8.08 1.82
N HIS A 147 22.70 7.14 1.57
CA HIS A 147 22.70 6.38 0.31
C HIS A 147 21.45 5.50 0.19
N ALA A 148 21.06 4.84 1.27
CA ALA A 148 19.87 3.97 1.27
C ALA A 148 18.59 4.74 0.93
N VAL A 149 18.39 5.89 1.57
CA VAL A 149 17.27 6.80 1.32
C VAL A 149 17.31 7.32 -0.12
N ALA A 150 18.45 7.81 -0.59
CA ALA A 150 18.58 8.33 -1.95
C ALA A 150 18.19 7.28 -3.00
N ILE A 151 18.56 6.02 -2.79
CA ILE A 151 18.22 4.96 -3.74
C ILE A 151 16.71 4.62 -3.68
N CYS A 152 16.12 4.60 -2.48
CA CYS A 152 14.68 4.40 -2.34
C CYS A 152 13.87 5.51 -3.01
N ASP A 153 14.26 6.77 -2.81
CA ASP A 153 13.59 7.95 -3.37
C ASP A 153 13.66 7.96 -4.91
N ASN A 154 14.78 7.51 -5.48
CA ASN A 154 14.97 7.47 -6.93
C ASN A 154 14.36 6.23 -7.60
N TRP A 155 14.13 5.14 -6.87
CA TRP A 155 13.72 3.86 -7.45
C TRP A 155 12.46 3.96 -8.30
N ARG A 156 11.44 4.68 -7.82
CA ARG A 156 10.19 4.86 -8.56
C ARG A 156 10.42 5.44 -9.94
N ALA A 157 11.22 6.51 -10.04
CA ALA A 157 11.50 7.20 -11.29
C ALA A 157 12.49 6.46 -12.19
N LYS A 158 13.35 5.59 -11.63
CA LYS A 158 14.46 4.93 -12.32
C LYS A 158 14.27 3.43 -12.59
N SER A 159 13.28 2.80 -11.98
CA SER A 159 13.01 1.36 -12.07
C SER A 159 12.92 0.83 -13.49
N ALA A 160 12.22 1.52 -14.39
CA ALA A 160 12.10 1.12 -15.80
C ALA A 160 13.46 1.15 -16.54
N GLU A 161 14.26 2.19 -16.32
CA GLU A 161 15.61 2.32 -16.89
C GLU A 161 16.54 1.22 -16.36
N VAL A 162 16.47 0.92 -15.07
CA VAL A 162 17.24 -0.17 -14.44
C VAL A 162 16.81 -1.54 -14.98
N TYR A 163 15.51 -1.78 -15.12
CA TYR A 163 14.98 -3.02 -15.69
C TYR A 163 15.47 -3.23 -17.13
N ASP A 164 15.37 -2.19 -17.97
CA ASP A 164 15.82 -2.23 -19.35
C ASP A 164 17.33 -2.49 -19.44
N TYR A 165 18.13 -1.84 -18.59
CA TYR A 165 19.57 -2.11 -18.51
C TYR A 165 19.88 -3.57 -18.17
N LEU A 166 19.17 -4.16 -17.19
CA LEU A 166 19.35 -5.56 -16.80
C LEU A 166 18.98 -6.52 -17.93
N VAL A 167 17.84 -6.31 -18.60
CA VAL A 167 17.40 -7.15 -19.72
C VAL A 167 18.38 -7.07 -20.89
N ASN A 168 18.80 -5.86 -21.26
CA ASN A 168 19.76 -5.68 -22.35
C ASN A 168 21.11 -6.31 -22.05
N THR A 169 21.58 -6.21 -20.81
CA THR A 169 22.91 -6.72 -20.41
C THR A 169 22.92 -8.23 -20.23
N LEU A 170 21.86 -8.83 -19.66
CA LEU A 170 21.85 -10.23 -19.25
C LEU A 170 21.19 -11.17 -20.26
N TRP A 171 20.20 -10.69 -21.00
CA TRP A 171 19.44 -11.52 -21.94
C TRP A 171 19.81 -11.16 -23.39
N LEU A 172 19.65 -9.90 -23.77
CA LEU A 172 19.78 -9.50 -25.18
C LEU A 172 21.23 -9.37 -25.65
N TYR A 173 22.19 -9.46 -24.73
CA TYR A 173 23.62 -9.57 -25.03
C TYR A 173 24.00 -11.03 -25.35
N SER A 174 23.33 -11.65 -26.33
CA SER A 174 23.83 -12.87 -26.96
C SER A 174 24.76 -12.48 -28.09
N ASP A 175 26.03 -12.85 -27.97
CA ASP A 175 27.12 -12.60 -28.92
C ASP A 175 26.71 -12.81 -30.39
N ASP A 176 26.84 -11.76 -31.19
CA ASP A 176 27.08 -11.82 -32.64
C ASP A 176 28.52 -12.34 -32.88
N LYS A 177 28.82 -13.54 -32.37
CA LYS A 177 30.06 -14.28 -32.65
C LYS A 177 29.75 -15.72 -33.04
N GLY A 178 29.27 -15.84 -34.28
CA GLY A 178 29.79 -16.83 -35.22
C GLY A 178 29.51 -18.29 -34.91
N GLU A 179 28.26 -18.72 -35.05
CA GLU A 179 28.01 -20.05 -35.58
C GLU A 179 28.12 -19.99 -37.11
N LYS A 180 29.36 -20.12 -37.62
CA LYS A 180 29.53 -20.66 -38.97
C LYS A 180 29.15 -22.13 -38.89
N GLN A 181 27.96 -22.45 -39.38
CA GLN A 181 27.59 -23.82 -39.74
C GLN A 181 28.64 -24.36 -40.72
N SER A 182 29.30 -25.45 -40.31
CA SER A 182 29.96 -26.42 -41.19
C SER A 182 29.54 -27.81 -40.77
#